data_AF-H1S0T6-F1
#
_entry.id   AF-H1S0T6-F1
#
_cell.length_a   1.000
_cell.length_b   1.000
_cell.length_c   1.000
_cell.angle_alpha   90.00
_cell.angle_beta   90.00
_cell.angle_gamma   90.00
#
_symmetry.space_group_name_H-M   'P 1'
#
loop_
_entity.id
_entity.type
_entity.pdbx_description
1 polymer ?
#
loop_
_entity_poly.entity_id
_entity_poly.type
_entity_poly.pdbx_seq_one_letter_code
_entity_poly.pdbx_strand_id
1 'polypeptide(L)'
;MQALNGSGVPVPRMVAYCDDAALIGTPFFLMEYMRGRNFIDPTLPELAVAERKAIYADINRVLVALHDLDHRAAGLEAFGRPGNYFARQIERWSRQYRRSGGAPIEAMEALMAWLPAHIPDGDETCVVHGDMRMDNLIIHPTEPRVIAVLDWELSTLGHPLADLSYFCMSWCVPPDLWRGVAGVDLTALGIPQEHAFVEDYCRARGIDAIRQPRKQPFACVPGEYSREVPMWPFPDCKLIDVGTGGV
;
A
#
# COMPACT_ATOMS: atom_id res chain seq x y z
N MET A 1 5.96 13.37 -8.20
CA MET A 1 4.74 13.91 -8.86
C MET A 1 4.99 14.54 -10.22
N GLN A 2 5.84 15.58 -10.39
CA GLN A 2 6.02 16.24 -11.71
C GLN A 2 6.33 15.26 -12.86
N ALA A 3 7.26 14.33 -12.63
CA ALA A 3 7.67 13.28 -13.57
C ALA A 3 6.55 12.30 -13.99
N LEU A 4 5.45 12.23 -13.23
CA LEU A 4 4.32 11.33 -13.51
C LEU A 4 3.25 11.98 -14.42
N ASN A 5 3.39 13.27 -14.73
CA ASN A 5 2.42 13.93 -15.60
C ASN A 5 2.44 13.30 -17.00
N GLY A 6 1.29 12.81 -17.44
CA GLY A 6 1.13 12.13 -18.73
C GLY A 6 1.41 10.63 -18.70
N SER A 7 1.79 10.04 -17.54
CA SER A 7 2.23 8.65 -17.44
C SER A 7 1.11 7.64 -17.15
N GLY A 8 -0.16 8.02 -17.32
CA GLY A 8 -1.32 7.20 -16.96
C GLY A 8 -1.65 7.15 -15.47
N VAL A 9 -0.70 7.56 -14.61
CA VAL A 9 -0.90 7.75 -13.17
C VAL A 9 -1.53 9.12 -12.93
N PRO A 10 -2.76 9.20 -12.40
CA PRO A 10 -3.40 10.49 -12.16
C PRO A 10 -2.76 11.17 -10.95
N VAL A 11 -2.13 12.32 -11.17
CA VAL A 11 -1.55 13.16 -10.11
C VAL A 11 -1.93 14.62 -10.33
N PRO A 12 -1.97 15.45 -9.28
CA PRO A 12 -2.12 16.88 -9.44
C PRO A 12 -0.97 17.45 -10.28
N ARG A 13 -1.27 18.39 -11.18
CA ARG A 13 -0.22 19.11 -11.89
C ARG A 13 0.58 19.95 -10.91
N MET A 14 1.90 19.79 -10.90
CA MET A 14 2.79 20.65 -10.11
C MET A 14 2.85 22.04 -10.73
N VAL A 15 2.68 23.07 -9.92
CA VAL A 15 2.67 24.48 -10.35
C VAL A 15 4.02 25.15 -10.06
N ALA A 16 4.52 25.01 -8.83
CA ALA A 16 5.79 25.60 -8.41
C ALA A 16 6.38 24.82 -7.22
N TYR A 17 7.70 24.86 -7.08
CA TYR A 17 8.42 24.48 -5.87
C TYR A 17 9.27 25.68 -5.43
N CYS A 18 9.28 25.95 -4.13
CA CYS A 18 10.06 27.02 -3.52
C CYS A 18 10.84 26.43 -2.34
N ASP A 19 12.16 26.44 -2.45
CA ASP A 19 13.10 26.04 -1.40
C ASP A 19 13.51 27.21 -0.50
N ASP A 20 13.17 28.45 -0.87
CA ASP A 20 13.40 29.64 -0.05
C ASP A 20 12.47 29.67 1.17
N ALA A 21 12.99 29.16 2.29
CA ALA A 21 12.31 29.19 3.57
C ALA A 21 12.10 30.62 4.12
N ALA A 22 12.75 31.65 3.56
CA ALA A 22 12.54 33.03 4.00
C ALA A 22 11.14 33.58 3.67
N LEU A 23 10.44 33.01 2.68
CA LEU A 23 9.12 33.49 2.27
C LEU A 23 8.01 33.16 3.28
N ILE A 24 7.96 31.91 3.77
CA ILE A 24 6.88 31.43 4.68
C ILE A 24 7.38 30.55 5.83
N GLY A 25 8.70 30.47 6.06
CA GLY A 25 9.30 29.73 7.17
C GLY A 25 9.70 28.28 6.89
N THR A 26 9.35 27.73 5.72
CA THR A 26 9.68 26.36 5.31
C THR A 26 9.63 26.22 3.78
N PRO A 27 10.36 25.28 3.16
CA PRO A 27 10.14 24.93 1.76
C PRO A 27 8.69 24.49 1.51
N PHE A 28 8.16 24.84 0.34
CA PHE A 28 6.78 24.52 -0.04
C PHE A 28 6.65 24.27 -1.55
N PHE A 29 5.53 23.68 -1.95
CA PHE A 29 5.16 23.55 -3.35
C PHE A 29 3.69 23.92 -3.54
N LEU A 30 3.36 24.29 -4.78
CA LEU A 30 2.00 24.52 -5.23
C LEU A 30 1.62 23.46 -6.26
N MET A 31 0.39 23.00 -6.21
CA MET A 31 -0.15 22.02 -7.15
C MET A 31 -1.61 22.35 -7.47
N GLU A 32 -2.12 21.72 -8.52
CA GLU A 32 -3.52 21.80 -8.90
C GLU A 32 -4.45 21.30 -7.79
N TYR A 33 -5.57 22.02 -7.58
CA TYR A 33 -6.62 21.57 -6.68
C TYR A 33 -7.52 20.56 -7.39
N MET A 34 -7.51 19.31 -6.91
CA MET A 34 -8.26 18.21 -7.51
C MET A 34 -9.66 18.13 -6.89
N ARG A 35 -10.64 18.77 -7.54
CA ARG A 35 -12.04 18.75 -7.07
C ARG A 35 -12.64 17.35 -7.25
N GLY A 36 -12.74 16.60 -6.15
CA GLY A 36 -13.28 15.24 -6.15
C GLY A 36 -13.80 14.78 -4.80
N ARG A 37 -14.05 13.48 -4.69
CA ARG A 37 -14.50 12.77 -3.49
C ARG A 37 -13.30 12.07 -2.87
N ASN A 38 -13.09 12.23 -1.57
CA ASN A 38 -12.10 11.46 -0.80
C ASN A 38 -12.85 10.52 0.13
N PHE A 39 -12.51 9.23 0.12
CA PHE A 39 -13.17 8.24 0.96
C PHE A 39 -12.19 7.70 2.00
N ILE A 40 -12.58 7.82 3.27
CA ILE A 40 -11.82 7.29 4.40
C ILE A 40 -12.14 5.81 4.62
N ASP A 41 -13.42 5.44 4.46
CA ASP A 41 -13.95 4.09 4.64
C ASP A 41 -13.83 3.28 3.34
N PRO A 42 -13.02 2.20 3.31
CA PRO A 42 -12.84 1.37 2.12
C PRO A 42 -14.09 0.56 1.73
N THR A 43 -15.10 0.46 2.59
CA THR A 43 -16.38 -0.18 2.26
C THR A 43 -17.27 0.69 1.35
N LEU A 44 -16.94 2.00 1.22
CA LEU A 44 -17.62 2.96 0.35
C LEU A 44 -19.15 2.95 0.55
N PRO A 45 -19.65 3.10 1.78
CA PRO A 45 -21.05 2.79 2.11
C PRO A 45 -22.06 3.65 1.32
N GLU A 46 -21.66 4.87 0.95
CA GLU A 46 -22.49 5.84 0.23
C GLU A 46 -22.67 5.55 -1.27
N LEU A 47 -21.93 4.59 -1.81
CA LEU A 47 -21.93 4.31 -3.25
C LEU A 47 -22.76 3.07 -3.61
N ALA A 48 -23.27 3.04 -4.84
CA ALA A 48 -23.92 1.84 -5.36
C ALA A 48 -22.90 0.70 -5.56
N VAL A 49 -23.36 -0.55 -5.47
CA VAL A 49 -22.54 -1.77 -5.67
C VAL A 49 -21.71 -1.71 -6.96
N ALA A 50 -22.31 -1.25 -8.06
CA ALA A 50 -21.64 -1.12 -9.35
C ALA A 50 -20.52 -0.07 -9.34
N GLU A 51 -20.71 1.05 -8.61
CA GLU A 51 -19.69 2.09 -8.47
C GLU A 51 -18.52 1.62 -7.62
N ARG A 52 -18.77 0.89 -6.51
CA ARG A 52 -17.71 0.31 -5.68
C ARG A 52 -16.83 -0.61 -6.52
N LYS A 53 -17.45 -1.54 -7.26
CA LYS A 53 -16.74 -2.45 -8.16
C LYS A 53 -15.86 -1.69 -9.16
N ALA A 54 -16.41 -0.65 -9.79
CA ALA A 54 -15.70 0.15 -10.78
C ALA A 54 -14.53 0.96 -10.17
N ILE A 55 -14.71 1.51 -8.96
CA ILE A 55 -13.63 2.20 -8.24
C ILE A 55 -12.48 1.24 -7.93
N TYR A 56 -12.75 0.07 -7.36
CA TYR A 56 -11.69 -0.91 -7.08
C TYR A 56 -10.97 -1.35 -8.38
N ALA A 57 -11.69 -1.51 -9.49
CA ALA A 57 -11.07 -1.80 -10.78
C ALA A 57 -10.17 -0.63 -11.27
N ASP A 58 -10.60 0.62 -11.10
CA ASP A 58 -9.79 1.79 -11.49
C ASP A 58 -8.57 1.99 -10.58
N ILE A 59 -8.68 1.66 -9.29
CA ILE A 59 -7.53 1.65 -8.37
C ILE A 59 -6.50 0.63 -8.84
N ASN A 60 -6.94 -0.57 -9.23
CA ASN A 60 -6.07 -1.58 -9.80
C ASN A 60 -5.34 -1.06 -11.04
N ARG A 61 -6.06 -0.41 -11.97
CA ARG A 61 -5.48 0.26 -13.15
C ARG A 61 -4.41 1.29 -12.76
N VAL A 62 -4.64 2.10 -11.72
CA VAL A 62 -3.68 3.11 -11.25
C VAL A 62 -2.43 2.47 -10.68
N LEU A 63 -2.56 1.42 -9.86
CA LEU A 63 -1.43 0.65 -9.34
C LEU A 63 -0.58 0.06 -10.48
N VAL A 64 -1.24 -0.55 -11.47
CA VAL A 64 -0.57 -1.09 -12.66
C VAL A 64 0.18 0.01 -13.41
N ALA A 65 -0.48 1.13 -13.70
CA ALA A 65 0.14 2.26 -14.40
C ALA A 65 1.35 2.83 -13.64
N LEU A 66 1.30 2.86 -12.30
CA LEU A 66 2.41 3.31 -11.47
C LEU A 66 3.59 2.35 -11.55
N HIS A 67 3.32 1.05 -11.42
CA HIS A 67 4.35 0.04 -11.40
C HIS A 67 4.94 -0.22 -12.80
N ASP A 68 4.18 -0.01 -13.87
CA ASP A 68 4.64 -0.14 -15.27
C ASP A 68 5.38 1.08 -15.80
N LEU A 69 5.42 2.16 -15.01
CA LEU A 69 6.13 3.36 -15.39
C LEU A 69 7.62 3.06 -15.62
N ASP A 70 8.11 3.39 -16.81
CA ASP A 70 9.54 3.48 -17.06
C ASP A 70 10.11 4.68 -16.29
N HIS A 71 10.52 4.42 -15.05
CA HIS A 71 11.09 5.42 -14.15
C HIS A 71 12.37 6.04 -14.71
N ARG A 72 13.11 5.35 -15.59
CA ARG A 72 14.32 5.91 -16.23
C ARG A 72 13.92 6.93 -17.28
N ALA A 73 12.98 6.58 -18.16
CA ALA A 73 12.44 7.51 -19.15
C ALA A 73 11.73 8.72 -18.50
N ALA A 74 11.14 8.53 -17.32
CA ALA A 74 10.55 9.61 -16.51
C ALA A 74 11.58 10.47 -15.76
N GLY A 75 12.89 10.19 -15.87
CA GLY A 75 13.95 10.95 -15.19
C GLY A 75 14.06 10.68 -13.68
N LEU A 76 13.55 9.55 -13.21
CA LEU A 76 13.51 9.14 -11.81
C LEU A 76 14.59 8.11 -11.44
N GLU A 77 15.62 7.92 -12.28
CA GLU A 77 16.70 6.95 -12.01
C GLU A 77 17.40 7.18 -10.67
N ALA A 78 17.56 8.45 -10.26
CA ALA A 78 18.18 8.82 -8.98
C ALA A 78 17.19 8.96 -7.81
N PHE A 79 15.90 8.63 -8.02
CA PHE A 79 14.85 8.85 -7.01
C PHE A 79 14.93 7.91 -5.80
N GLY A 80 15.55 6.74 -5.98
CA GLY A 80 15.74 5.75 -4.93
C GLY A 80 16.87 4.79 -5.26
N ARG A 81 17.19 3.89 -4.33
CA ARG A 81 18.20 2.85 -4.57
C ARG A 81 17.52 1.62 -5.20
N PRO A 82 17.92 1.17 -6.40
CA PRO A 82 17.32 -0.01 -7.03
C PRO A 82 17.74 -1.32 -6.35
N GLY A 83 17.01 -2.40 -6.65
CA GLY A 83 17.27 -3.78 -6.20
C GLY A 83 17.14 -3.96 -4.68
N ASN A 84 17.26 -5.19 -4.18
CA ASN A 84 17.33 -5.55 -2.74
C ASN A 84 16.38 -4.79 -1.79
N TYR A 85 15.19 -4.42 -2.27
CA TYR A 85 14.30 -3.48 -1.58
C TYR A 85 13.82 -4.06 -0.24
N PHE A 86 13.33 -5.30 -0.25
CA PHE A 86 12.83 -5.96 0.95
C PHE A 86 13.88 -6.09 2.04
N ALA A 87 15.10 -6.55 1.73
CA ALA A 87 16.14 -6.69 2.75
C ALA A 87 16.47 -5.36 3.43
N ARG A 88 16.59 -4.27 2.64
CA ARG A 88 16.84 -2.93 3.20
C ARG A 88 15.70 -2.45 4.08
N GLN A 89 14.46 -2.67 3.64
CA GLN A 89 13.29 -2.27 4.41
C GLN A 89 13.21 -3.06 5.71
N ILE A 90 13.34 -4.39 5.67
CA ILE A 90 13.38 -5.25 6.85
C ILE A 90 14.45 -4.76 7.84
N GLU A 91 15.69 -4.57 7.38
CA GLU A 91 16.78 -4.13 8.25
C GLU A 91 16.50 -2.75 8.88
N ARG A 92 16.10 -1.76 8.06
CA ARG A 92 15.78 -0.40 8.53
C ARG A 92 14.71 -0.43 9.61
N TRP A 93 13.66 -1.18 9.34
CA TRP A 93 12.48 -1.25 10.18
C TRP A 93 12.72 -2.03 11.48
N SER A 94 13.45 -3.14 11.41
CA SER A 94 13.89 -3.86 12.61
C SER A 94 14.73 -2.99 13.54
N ARG A 95 15.62 -2.18 12.96
CA ARG A 95 16.43 -1.21 13.71
C ARG A 95 15.56 -0.11 14.35
N GLN A 96 14.55 0.37 13.64
CA GLN A 96 13.64 1.39 14.14
C GLN A 96 12.77 0.88 15.29
N TYR A 97 12.21 -0.33 15.17
CA TYR A 97 11.46 -0.97 16.24
C TYR A 97 12.30 -1.10 17.52
N ARG A 98 13.54 -1.61 17.44
CA ARG A 98 14.41 -1.71 18.62
C ARG A 98 14.80 -0.36 19.22
N ARG A 99 14.80 0.71 18.41
CA ARG A 99 15.08 2.09 18.86
C ARG A 99 13.88 2.79 19.49
N SER A 100 12.66 2.28 19.31
CA SER A 100 11.46 2.90 19.88
C SER A 100 11.42 2.80 21.41
N GLY A 101 12.22 1.91 22.01
CA GLY A 101 12.42 1.81 23.46
C GLY A 101 11.28 1.13 24.22
N GLY A 102 10.28 0.58 23.52
CA GLY A 102 9.20 -0.21 24.12
C GLY A 102 9.67 -1.57 24.63
N ALA A 103 8.82 -2.21 25.44
CA ALA A 103 9.04 -3.59 25.84
C ALA A 103 9.02 -4.51 24.61
N PRO A 104 9.88 -5.55 24.54
CA PRO A 104 9.88 -6.46 23.40
C PRO A 104 8.55 -7.19 23.24
N ILE A 105 7.97 -7.08 22.06
CA ILE A 105 6.85 -7.86 21.56
C ILE A 105 7.41 -9.13 20.91
N GLU A 106 7.11 -10.29 21.48
CA GLU A 106 7.64 -11.59 21.03
C GLU A 106 7.35 -11.85 19.54
N ALA A 107 6.13 -11.58 19.09
CA ALA A 107 5.74 -11.73 17.70
C ALA A 107 6.57 -10.85 16.75
N MET A 108 6.94 -9.64 17.18
CA MET A 108 7.77 -8.75 16.38
C MET A 108 9.22 -9.26 16.28
N GLU A 109 9.79 -9.76 17.38
CA GLU A 109 11.14 -10.37 17.34
C GLU A 109 11.16 -11.62 16.44
N ALA A 110 10.14 -12.48 16.52
CA ALA A 110 10.00 -13.63 15.63
C ALA A 110 9.89 -13.21 14.16
N LEU A 111 9.09 -12.18 13.87
CA LEU A 111 8.93 -11.65 12.51
C LEU A 111 10.24 -11.08 11.95
N MET A 112 10.96 -10.28 12.75
CA MET A 112 12.26 -9.72 12.37
C MET A 112 13.32 -10.79 12.11
N ALA A 113 13.24 -11.94 12.79
CA ALA A 113 14.11 -13.09 12.53
C ALA A 113 13.70 -13.89 11.28
N TRP A 114 12.40 -14.00 11.02
CA TRP A 114 11.86 -14.81 9.92
C TRP A 114 11.99 -14.13 8.56
N LEU A 115 11.67 -12.84 8.47
CA LEU A 115 11.60 -12.10 7.19
C LEU A 115 12.90 -12.16 6.35
N PRO A 116 14.11 -12.01 6.91
CA PRO A 116 15.34 -12.10 6.12
C PRO A 116 15.54 -13.43 5.39
N ALA A 117 15.00 -14.54 5.92
CA ALA A 117 15.12 -15.87 5.34
C ALA A 117 14.03 -16.19 4.30
N HIS A 118 13.04 -15.30 4.13
CA HIS A 118 11.85 -15.55 3.30
C HIS A 118 11.56 -14.40 2.33
N ILE A 119 12.61 -13.64 1.95
CA ILE A 119 12.50 -12.62 0.92
C ILE A 119 12.17 -13.32 -0.41
N PRO A 120 11.11 -12.90 -1.12
CA PRO A 120 10.79 -13.46 -2.43
C PRO A 120 11.94 -13.27 -3.43
N ASP A 121 12.09 -14.23 -4.34
CA ASP A 121 13.01 -14.10 -5.46
C ASP A 121 12.62 -12.93 -6.37
N GLY A 122 13.62 -12.29 -6.97
CA GLY A 122 13.45 -11.15 -7.88
C GLY A 122 13.92 -9.82 -7.26
N ASP A 123 14.31 -8.91 -8.13
CA ASP A 123 14.81 -7.57 -7.77
C ASP A 123 14.11 -6.47 -8.57
N GLU A 124 12.89 -6.77 -9.03
CA GLU A 124 12.08 -5.82 -9.77
C GLU A 124 12.00 -4.48 -9.02
N THR A 125 12.21 -3.41 -9.78
CA THR A 125 12.26 -2.05 -9.26
C THR A 125 11.39 -1.14 -10.12
N CYS A 126 10.35 -0.56 -9.51
CA CYS A 126 9.50 0.45 -10.10
C CYS A 126 9.35 1.63 -9.12
N VAL A 127 8.60 2.66 -9.53
CA VAL A 127 8.12 3.66 -8.56
C VAL A 127 7.09 2.97 -7.67
N VAL A 128 7.26 3.09 -6.36
CA VAL A 128 6.27 2.70 -5.36
C VAL A 128 5.77 3.93 -4.64
N HIS A 129 4.46 3.98 -4.36
CA HIS A 129 3.87 5.08 -3.59
C HIS A 129 4.33 5.03 -2.14
N GLY A 130 4.40 3.83 -1.57
CA GLY A 130 4.80 3.59 -0.18
C GLY A 130 3.67 3.74 0.83
N ASP A 131 2.61 4.48 0.46
CA ASP A 131 1.43 4.71 1.28
C ASP A 131 0.11 4.51 0.51
N MET A 132 0.05 3.56 -0.43
CA MET A 132 -1.12 3.38 -1.29
C MET A 132 -2.34 2.88 -0.50
N ARG A 133 -3.35 3.73 -0.30
CA ARG A 133 -4.61 3.44 0.39
C ARG A 133 -5.76 4.28 -0.15
N MET A 134 -7.01 3.87 0.13
CA MET A 134 -8.23 4.57 -0.31
C MET A 134 -8.25 6.06 0.06
N ASP A 135 -7.78 6.43 1.26
CA ASP A 135 -7.79 7.80 1.77
C ASP A 135 -6.77 8.72 1.11
N ASN A 136 -5.78 8.16 0.42
CA ASN A 136 -4.81 8.91 -0.39
C ASN A 136 -5.26 9.08 -1.85
N LEU A 137 -6.49 8.66 -2.18
CA LEU A 137 -7.06 8.77 -3.51
C LEU A 137 -8.16 9.82 -3.54
N ILE A 138 -8.18 10.59 -4.62
CA ILE A 138 -9.30 11.45 -4.99
C ILE A 138 -10.05 10.79 -6.13
N ILE A 139 -11.32 10.49 -5.91
CA ILE A 139 -12.24 9.95 -6.91
C ILE A 139 -12.96 11.10 -7.61
N HIS A 140 -13.23 10.97 -8.90
CA HIS A 140 -13.99 11.98 -9.66
C HIS A 140 -15.33 12.30 -8.97
N PRO A 141 -15.84 13.56 -9.02
CA PRO A 141 -17.09 13.95 -8.36
C PRO A 141 -18.30 13.07 -8.67
N THR A 142 -18.39 12.56 -9.90
CA THR A 142 -19.57 11.83 -10.41
C THR A 142 -19.23 10.53 -11.14
N GLU A 143 -17.95 10.19 -11.31
CA GLU A 143 -17.53 9.00 -12.06
C GLU A 143 -16.68 8.10 -11.16
N PRO A 144 -16.74 6.76 -11.33
CA PRO A 144 -15.99 5.82 -10.51
C PRO A 144 -14.54 5.68 -11.00
N ARG A 145 -13.80 6.79 -11.08
CA ARG A 145 -12.39 6.82 -11.48
C ARG A 145 -11.55 7.69 -10.56
N VAL A 146 -10.33 7.26 -10.29
CA VAL A 146 -9.31 8.01 -9.56
C VAL A 146 -8.82 9.16 -10.44
N ILE A 147 -8.83 10.36 -9.89
CA ILE A 147 -8.33 11.58 -10.54
C ILE A 147 -7.07 12.12 -9.90
N ALA A 148 -6.71 11.68 -8.69
CA ALA A 148 -5.42 11.99 -8.09
C ALA A 148 -5.00 10.92 -7.08
N VAL A 149 -3.73 10.57 -7.10
CA VAL A 149 -3.01 9.92 -6.00
C VAL A 149 -2.25 11.02 -5.24
N LEU A 150 -2.46 11.09 -3.94
CA LEU A 150 -1.88 12.09 -3.04
C LEU A 150 -0.91 11.45 -2.05
N ASP A 151 -0.17 12.29 -1.32
CA ASP A 151 0.71 11.89 -0.22
C ASP A 151 1.92 11.01 -0.63
N TRP A 152 2.77 11.59 -1.47
CA TRP A 152 3.94 10.92 -2.05
C TRP A 152 5.18 10.95 -1.14
N GLU A 153 5.07 11.32 0.13
CA GLU A 153 6.26 11.55 0.98
C GLU A 153 7.07 10.28 1.27
N LEU A 154 6.43 9.11 1.21
CA LEU A 154 7.07 7.80 1.39
C LEU A 154 7.51 7.15 0.08
N SER A 155 7.24 7.81 -1.06
CA SER A 155 7.48 7.23 -2.38
C SER A 155 8.97 7.09 -2.68
N THR A 156 9.32 6.01 -3.39
CA THR A 156 10.71 5.72 -3.75
C THR A 156 10.78 4.75 -4.93
N LEU A 157 11.98 4.30 -5.28
CA LEU A 157 12.18 3.13 -6.14
C LEU A 157 12.21 1.86 -5.27
N GLY A 158 11.32 0.92 -5.56
CA GLY A 158 11.15 -0.28 -4.76
C GLY A 158 10.46 -1.41 -5.50
N HIS A 159 10.20 -2.50 -4.78
CA HIS A 159 9.53 -3.66 -5.36
C HIS A 159 8.01 -3.44 -5.39
N PRO A 160 7.32 -3.64 -6.54
CA PRO A 160 5.89 -3.34 -6.67
C PRO A 160 5.00 -4.07 -5.67
N LEU A 161 5.39 -5.30 -5.30
CA LEU A 161 4.67 -6.08 -4.29
C LEU A 161 4.59 -5.38 -2.93
N ALA A 162 5.53 -4.50 -2.57
CA ALA A 162 5.43 -3.76 -1.32
C ALA A 162 4.20 -2.85 -1.31
N ASP A 163 4.00 -2.09 -2.39
CA ASP A 163 2.87 -1.17 -2.53
C ASP A 163 1.54 -1.93 -2.70
N LEU A 164 1.54 -2.99 -3.52
CA LEU A 164 0.37 -3.87 -3.68
C LEU A 164 -0.03 -4.53 -2.34
N SER A 165 0.94 -5.07 -1.60
CA SER A 165 0.67 -5.71 -0.31
C SER A 165 0.15 -4.71 0.73
N TYR A 166 0.68 -3.48 0.72
CA TYR A 166 0.21 -2.42 1.61
C TYR A 166 -1.23 -2.02 1.30
N PHE A 167 -1.61 -1.92 0.03
CA PHE A 167 -3.01 -1.70 -0.34
C PHE A 167 -3.90 -2.89 0.05
N CYS A 168 -3.44 -4.12 -0.19
CA CYS A 168 -4.17 -5.35 0.16
C CYS A 168 -4.33 -5.58 1.67
N MET A 169 -3.55 -4.89 2.52
CA MET A 169 -3.68 -4.94 3.97
C MET A 169 -5.11 -4.65 4.46
N SER A 170 -5.89 -3.84 3.74
CA SER A 170 -7.28 -3.57 4.11
C SER A 170 -8.14 -4.83 4.16
N TRP A 171 -7.84 -5.89 3.39
CA TRP A 171 -8.58 -7.17 3.45
C TRP A 171 -8.25 -7.98 4.70
N CYS A 172 -7.11 -7.73 5.35
CA CYS A 172 -6.70 -8.43 6.56
C CYS A 172 -7.13 -7.71 7.85
N VAL A 173 -7.43 -6.42 7.77
CA VAL A 173 -7.79 -5.60 8.94
C VAL A 173 -9.31 -5.45 9.05
N PRO A 174 -9.92 -5.61 10.24
CA PRO A 174 -11.34 -5.31 10.42
C PRO A 174 -11.66 -3.81 10.41
N PRO A 175 -12.91 -3.43 10.06
CA PRO A 175 -13.35 -2.03 10.04
C PRO A 175 -13.28 -1.30 11.39
N ASP A 176 -13.39 -2.03 12.51
CA ASP A 176 -13.37 -1.45 13.86
C ASP A 176 -11.96 -1.21 14.41
N LEU A 177 -10.96 -1.87 13.81
CA LEU A 177 -9.55 -1.68 14.13
C LEU A 177 -8.95 -0.52 13.35
N TRP A 178 -9.13 -0.53 12.03
CA TRP A 178 -8.60 0.50 11.14
C TRP A 178 -9.37 0.50 9.81
N ARG A 179 -8.83 1.15 8.77
CA ARG A 179 -9.38 1.28 7.41
C ARG A 179 -9.39 -0.06 6.68
N GLY A 180 -10.13 -1.03 7.21
CA GLY A 180 -10.14 -2.41 6.77
C GLY A 180 -11.54 -2.91 6.41
N VAL A 181 -11.59 -4.06 5.76
CA VAL A 181 -12.80 -4.73 5.27
C VAL A 181 -12.86 -6.21 5.66
N ALA A 182 -11.97 -6.67 6.54
CA ALA A 182 -11.98 -8.05 7.01
C ALA A 182 -13.29 -8.37 7.74
N GLY A 183 -13.91 -9.51 7.39
CA GLY A 183 -15.18 -9.95 7.96
C GLY A 183 -16.42 -9.27 7.37
N VAL A 184 -16.27 -8.36 6.42
CA VAL A 184 -17.39 -7.74 5.68
C VAL A 184 -17.84 -8.65 4.52
N ASP A 185 -19.14 -8.69 4.21
CA ASP A 185 -19.66 -9.37 3.03
C ASP A 185 -19.30 -8.58 1.75
N LEU A 186 -18.08 -8.78 1.26
CA LEU A 186 -17.54 -8.08 0.09
C LEU A 186 -18.36 -8.35 -1.17
N THR A 187 -18.89 -9.57 -1.31
CA THR A 187 -19.72 -9.95 -2.45
C THR A 187 -21.00 -9.13 -2.50
N ALA A 188 -21.70 -8.99 -1.36
CA ALA A 188 -22.89 -8.15 -1.27
C ALA A 188 -22.59 -6.66 -1.53
N LEU A 189 -21.40 -6.19 -1.17
CA LEU A 189 -20.98 -4.82 -1.43
C LEU A 189 -20.48 -4.57 -2.86
N GLY A 190 -20.17 -5.62 -3.63
CA GLY A 190 -19.52 -5.50 -4.94
C GLY A 190 -18.03 -5.17 -4.88
N ILE A 191 -17.41 -5.36 -3.72
CA ILE A 191 -15.96 -5.19 -3.51
C ILE A 191 -15.29 -6.51 -3.89
N PRO A 192 -14.19 -6.51 -4.68
CA PRO A 192 -13.51 -7.74 -5.04
C PRO A 192 -12.92 -8.42 -3.79
N GLN A 193 -12.87 -9.75 -3.84
CA GLN A 193 -12.02 -10.50 -2.93
C GLN A 193 -10.55 -10.18 -3.21
N GLU A 194 -9.69 -10.24 -2.19
CA GLU A 194 -8.25 -9.91 -2.32
C GLU A 194 -7.61 -10.68 -3.47
N HIS A 195 -7.83 -12.00 -3.55
CA HIS A 195 -7.28 -12.85 -4.61
C HIS A 195 -7.71 -12.38 -6.00
N ALA A 196 -8.97 -11.97 -6.18
CA ALA A 196 -9.47 -11.49 -7.47
C ALA A 196 -8.82 -10.15 -7.85
N PHE A 197 -8.62 -9.25 -6.89
CA PHE A 197 -7.90 -7.99 -7.11
C PHE A 197 -6.44 -8.23 -7.52
N VAL A 198 -5.76 -9.16 -6.83
CA VAL A 198 -4.38 -9.55 -7.14
C VAL A 198 -4.28 -10.24 -8.51
N GLU A 199 -5.23 -11.11 -8.85
CA GLU A 199 -5.31 -11.76 -10.17
C GLU A 199 -5.52 -10.75 -11.30
N ASP A 200 -6.39 -9.75 -11.11
CA ASP A 200 -6.61 -8.68 -12.08
C ASP A 200 -5.37 -7.81 -12.24
N TYR A 201 -4.66 -7.50 -11.15
CA TYR A 201 -3.36 -6.82 -11.19
C TYR A 201 -2.34 -7.64 -12.00
N CYS A 202 -2.24 -8.93 -11.72
CA CYS A 202 -1.32 -9.83 -12.41
C CYS A 202 -1.61 -9.89 -13.92
N ARG A 203 -2.89 -10.06 -14.28
CA ARG A 203 -3.35 -10.12 -15.66
C ARG A 203 -3.03 -8.83 -16.42
N ALA A 204 -3.27 -7.67 -15.81
CA ALA A 204 -3.00 -6.38 -16.42
C ALA A 204 -1.49 -6.14 -16.64
N ARG A 205 -0.66 -6.66 -15.74
CA ARG A 205 0.81 -6.60 -15.77
C ARG A 205 1.47 -7.67 -16.66
N GLY A 206 0.70 -8.65 -17.15
CA GLY A 206 1.25 -9.79 -17.89
C GLY A 206 2.16 -10.71 -17.05
N ILE A 207 1.94 -10.77 -15.73
CA ILE A 207 2.67 -11.69 -14.83
C ILE A 207 1.80 -12.91 -14.51
N ASP A 208 2.39 -14.10 -14.53
CA ASP A 208 1.63 -15.37 -14.43
C ASP A 208 0.85 -15.49 -13.12
N ALA A 209 1.52 -15.31 -11.99
CA ALA A 209 0.91 -15.25 -10.67
C ALA A 209 1.90 -14.70 -9.66
N ILE A 210 1.40 -13.95 -8.68
CA ILE A 210 2.15 -13.67 -7.46
C ILE A 210 2.02 -14.91 -6.57
N ARG A 211 3.13 -15.60 -6.32
CA ARG A 211 3.15 -16.74 -5.41
C ARG A 211 2.93 -16.25 -3.99
N GLN A 212 1.67 -16.24 -3.56
CA GLN A 212 1.32 -16.17 -2.14
C GLN A 212 1.92 -17.40 -1.44
N PRO A 213 2.73 -17.25 -0.38
CA PRO A 213 3.09 -18.40 0.45
C PRO A 213 1.77 -19.01 0.96
N ARG A 214 1.49 -20.28 0.64
CA ARG A 214 0.23 -20.98 0.97
C ARG A 214 -0.12 -21.01 2.48
N LYS A 215 0.78 -20.51 3.34
CA LYS A 215 0.63 -20.35 4.78
C LYS A 215 1.50 -19.16 5.21
N GLN A 216 0.99 -17.94 5.13
CA GLN A 216 1.52 -16.88 5.99
C GLN A 216 1.08 -17.19 7.43
N PRO A 217 1.99 -17.21 8.43
CA PRO A 217 1.62 -17.39 9.84
C PRO A 217 0.81 -16.21 10.42
N PHE A 218 0.60 -15.16 9.62
CA PHE A 218 0.11 -13.87 10.07
C PHE A 218 -1.09 -13.42 9.22
N ALA A 219 -2.11 -14.27 9.15
CA ALA A 219 -3.46 -13.77 8.94
C ALA A 219 -3.93 -13.20 10.29
N CYS A 220 -4.42 -11.96 10.31
CA CYS A 220 -5.09 -11.39 11.48
C CYS A 220 -6.23 -12.34 11.89
N VAL A 221 -6.08 -12.97 13.05
CA VAL A 221 -7.14 -13.78 13.66
C VAL A 221 -8.11 -12.82 14.34
N PRO A 222 -9.43 -12.92 14.12
CA PRO A 222 -10.40 -12.12 14.86
C PRO A 222 -10.32 -12.48 16.35
N GLY A 223 -9.98 -11.54 17.23
CA GLY A 223 -10.15 -11.80 18.67
C GLY A 223 -9.52 -10.82 19.66
N GLU A 224 -8.36 -10.22 19.39
CA GLU A 224 -7.70 -9.39 20.41
C GLU A 224 -6.91 -8.24 19.77
N TYR A 225 -7.49 -7.05 19.81
CA TYR A 225 -6.88 -5.81 19.35
C TYR A 225 -6.56 -4.91 20.54
N SER A 226 -5.29 -4.52 20.70
CA SER A 226 -4.86 -3.54 21.70
C SER A 226 -4.69 -2.16 21.05
N ARG A 227 -5.17 -1.12 21.71
CA ARG A 227 -5.26 0.26 21.16
C ARG A 227 -3.98 1.09 21.32
N GLU A 228 -2.86 0.49 21.73
CA GLU A 228 -1.70 1.23 22.25
C GLU A 228 -0.37 0.86 21.56
N VAL A 229 -0.30 0.94 20.22
CA VAL A 229 1.00 0.92 19.52
C VAL A 229 0.98 1.92 18.34
N PRO A 230 1.99 2.80 18.20
CA PRO A 230 2.06 3.73 17.07
C PRO A 230 2.21 2.98 15.74
N MET A 231 1.42 3.44 14.77
CA MET A 231 1.32 3.00 13.37
C MET A 231 2.52 2.21 12.84
N TRP A 232 2.29 0.91 12.66
CA TRP A 232 3.05 0.01 11.81
C TRP A 232 2.05 -0.75 10.91
N PRO A 233 2.41 -1.22 9.70
CA PRO A 233 1.45 -1.89 8.79
C PRO A 233 0.85 -3.21 9.31
N PHE A 234 1.08 -3.60 10.56
CA PHE A 234 0.56 -4.84 11.11
C PHE A 234 0.16 -4.62 12.57
N PRO A 235 -1.09 -4.21 12.84
CA PRO A 235 -1.61 -4.19 14.21
C PRO A 235 -1.75 -5.65 14.69
N ASP A 236 -1.16 -5.95 15.84
CA ASP A 236 -1.42 -7.12 16.69
C ASP A 236 -1.62 -8.46 15.97
N CYS A 237 -0.52 -9.05 15.51
CA CYS A 237 -0.50 -10.47 15.13
C CYS A 237 0.00 -11.33 16.31
N LYS A 238 -0.90 -12.07 16.97
CA LYS A 238 -0.51 -13.23 17.80
C LYS A 238 -0.29 -14.46 16.91
N LEU A 239 0.86 -15.13 17.06
CA LEU A 239 1.17 -16.39 16.41
C LEU A 239 0.34 -17.53 17.02
N ILE A 240 -0.27 -18.34 16.17
CA ILE A 240 -0.75 -19.68 16.54
C ILE A 240 0.46 -20.63 16.49
N ASP A 241 0.73 -21.29 17.60
CA ASP A 241 1.64 -22.42 17.70
C ASP A 241 1.09 -23.59 16.84
N VAL A 242 1.65 -23.77 15.65
CA VAL A 242 1.46 -25.02 14.89
C VAL A 242 2.47 -26.02 15.41
N GLY A 243 2.17 -26.54 16.59
CA GLY A 243 2.86 -27.65 17.22
C GLY A 243 2.98 -28.83 16.25
N THR A 244 4.19 -29.36 16.17
CA THR A 244 4.49 -30.64 15.53
C THR A 244 3.68 -31.78 16.15
N GLY A 245 2.80 -32.39 15.37
CA GLY A 245 2.15 -33.68 15.65
C GLY A 245 1.20 -33.98 14.49
N GLY A 246 1.28 -35.07 13.74
CA GLY A 246 1.62 -36.42 14.13
C GLY A 246 0.39 -37.28 13.85
N VAL A 247 0.32 -37.79 12.61
CA VAL A 247 -0.72 -38.66 12.00
C VAL A 247 -2.06 -38.01 11.67
#